data_AF-A0A4U0H7B2-F1
#
_entry.id   AF-A0A4U0H7B2-F1
#
_cell.length_a   1.000
_cell.length_b   1.000
_cell.length_c   1.000
_cell.angle_alpha   90.00
_cell.angle_beta   90.00
_cell.angle_gamma   90.00
#
_symmetry.space_group_name_H-M   'P 1'
#
loop_
_entity.id
_entity.type
_entity.pdbx_description
1 polymer ?
#
loop_
_entity_poly.entity_id
_entity_poly.type
_entity_poly.pdbx_seq_one_letter_code
_entity_poly.pdbx_strand_id
1 'polypeptide(L)'
;MGSGRPNKSPYLGLSLSMPIFAGFKTKSNINRAKLTLDLQKNELDKTLKDQEKILLMARQEYNRSHKEYQVVQTQSLSLKKSLEAMKERYEIGMASSIDYSKALLDYNISEFNLIRAKYTVLYNQEILKVLTDSY
;
A
#
# COMPACT_ATOMS: atom_id res chain seq x y z
N MET A 1 89.11 11.30 -6.11
CA MET A 1 87.90 10.85 -6.84
C MET A 1 86.71 11.03 -5.92
N GLY A 2 85.70 11.83 -6.28
CA GLY A 2 84.47 11.36 -6.92
C GLY A 2 83.49 10.89 -5.82
N SER A 3 82.26 11.38 -5.68
CA SER A 3 81.38 12.09 -6.59
C SER A 3 80.14 12.55 -5.80
N GLY A 4 79.65 13.75 -6.13
CA GLY A 4 78.25 14.19 -6.08
C GLY A 4 77.37 13.78 -4.89
N ARG A 5 77.06 14.75 -4.03
CA ARG A 5 75.87 14.70 -3.17
C ARG A 5 74.62 14.68 -4.07
N PRO A 6 73.66 13.75 -3.91
CA PRO A 6 72.38 13.85 -4.61
C PRO A 6 71.60 15.05 -4.02
N ASN A 7 71.39 16.06 -4.84
CA ASN A 7 70.57 17.22 -4.55
C ASN A 7 69.10 16.79 -4.42
N LYS A 8 68.53 16.87 -3.21
CA LYS A 8 67.09 16.67 -2.98
C LYS A 8 66.40 18.03 -3.11
N SER A 9 65.85 18.31 -4.28
CA SER A 9 65.01 19.48 -4.51
C SER A 9 63.54 19.10 -4.29
N PRO A 10 62.85 19.60 -3.25
CA PRO A 10 61.42 19.38 -3.10
C PRO A 10 60.68 20.29 -4.10
N TYR A 11 59.96 19.68 -5.04
CA TYR A 11 59.12 20.40 -5.98
C TYR A 11 57.67 20.39 -5.48
N LEU A 12 57.13 21.55 -5.12
CA LEU A 12 55.70 21.78 -5.00
C LEU A 12 55.20 22.46 -6.28
N GLY A 13 54.33 21.79 -7.04
CA GLY A 13 53.70 22.34 -8.23
C GLY A 13 52.20 22.54 -8.00
N LEU A 14 51.71 23.76 -8.25
CA LEU A 14 50.28 24.05 -8.37
C LEU A 14 49.94 24.13 -9.86
N SER A 15 49.04 23.25 -10.34
CA SER A 15 48.54 23.30 -11.71
C SER A 15 47.14 23.89 -11.75
N LEU A 16 46.97 25.02 -12.45
CA LEU A 16 45.65 25.60 -12.74
C LEU A 16 45.29 25.28 -14.20
N SER A 17 44.23 24.50 -14.40
CA SER A 17 43.70 24.16 -15.72
C SER A 17 42.39 24.91 -15.97
N MET A 18 42.45 25.97 -16.78
CA MET A 18 41.27 26.69 -17.27
C MET A 18 41.12 26.47 -18.78
N PRO A 19 40.20 25.60 -19.23
CA PRO A 19 39.98 25.39 -20.66
C PRO A 19 39.34 26.64 -21.28
N ILE A 20 40.06 27.27 -22.21
CA ILE A 20 39.66 28.54 -22.85
C ILE A 20 38.53 28.33 -23.88
N PHE A 21 38.38 27.11 -24.42
CA PHE A 21 37.30 26.74 -25.33
C PHE A 21 36.97 25.24 -25.24
N ALA A 22 35.79 24.90 -24.71
CA ALA A 22 35.37 23.51 -24.48
C ALA A 22 34.47 22.92 -25.58
N GLY A 23 34.43 23.51 -26.78
CA GLY A 23 33.71 22.97 -27.95
C GLY A 23 32.25 22.62 -27.69
N PHE A 24 31.51 23.49 -26.98
CA PHE A 24 30.11 23.29 -26.55
C PHE A 24 29.84 22.16 -25.54
N LYS A 25 30.83 21.36 -25.13
CA LYS A 25 30.66 20.27 -24.15
C LYS A 25 30.14 20.75 -22.80
N THR A 26 30.65 21.87 -22.28
CA THR A 26 30.19 22.47 -21.03
C THR A 26 28.70 22.84 -21.09
N LYS A 27 28.25 23.46 -22.20
CA LYS A 27 26.84 23.82 -22.40
C LYS A 27 25.94 22.58 -22.51
N SER A 28 26.40 21.54 -23.23
CA SER A 28 25.69 20.26 -23.33
C SER A 28 25.56 19.58 -21.96
N ASN A 29 26.62 19.56 -21.16
CA ASN A 29 26.61 18.98 -19.82
C ASN A 29 25.67 19.73 -18.87
N ILE A 30 25.66 21.08 -18.92
CA ILE A 30 24.71 21.89 -18.16
C ILE A 30 23.26 21.59 -18.59
N ASN A 31 22.99 21.50 -19.89
CA ASN A 31 21.65 21.17 -20.38
C ASN A 31 21.19 19.77 -19.96
N ARG A 32 22.09 18.77 -19.98
CA ARG A 32 21.81 17.42 -19.47
C ARG A 32 21.54 17.42 -17.97
N ALA A 33 22.33 18.18 -17.19
CA ALA A 33 22.12 18.33 -15.76
C ALA A 33 20.77 18.97 -15.45
N LYS A 34 20.37 20.02 -16.19
CA LYS A 34 19.03 20.63 -16.10
C LYS A 34 17.93 19.64 -16.43
N LEU A 35 18.05 18.90 -17.54
CA LEU A 35 17.07 17.87 -17.90
C LEU A 35 16.96 16.78 -16.81
N THR A 36 18.08 16.35 -16.25
CA THR A 36 18.10 15.36 -15.15
C THR A 36 17.41 15.91 -13.91
N LEU A 37 17.64 17.18 -13.56
CA LEU A 37 16.95 17.85 -12.45
C LEU A 37 15.43 17.88 -12.69
N ASP A 38 14.99 18.24 -13.90
CA ASP A 38 13.56 18.30 -14.23
C ASP A 38 12.91 16.91 -14.18
N LEU A 39 13.62 15.87 -14.64
CA LEU A 39 13.18 14.48 -14.49
C LEU A 39 13.04 14.08 -13.01
N GLN A 40 14.01 14.44 -12.16
CA GLN A 40 13.96 14.15 -10.72
C GLN A 40 12.80 14.88 -10.03
N LYS A 41 12.51 16.14 -10.41
CA LYS A 41 11.34 16.87 -9.91
C LYS A 41 10.04 16.19 -10.30
N ASN A 42 9.90 15.79 -11.57
CA ASN A 42 8.72 15.08 -12.04
C ASN A 42 8.53 13.74 -11.32
N GLU A 43 9.61 13.00 -11.06
CA GLU A 43 9.55 11.73 -10.31
C GLU A 43 9.16 11.95 -8.85
N LEU A 44 9.63 13.03 -8.23
CA LEU A 44 9.20 13.43 -6.89
C LEU A 44 7.70 13.75 -6.86
N ASP A 45 7.22 14.60 -7.78
CA ASP A 45 5.81 14.96 -7.88
C ASP A 45 4.91 13.74 -8.12
N LYS A 46 5.38 12.81 -8.95
CA LYS A 46 4.70 11.53 -9.20
C LYS A 46 4.64 10.69 -7.93
N THR A 47 5.75 10.56 -7.22
CA THR A 47 5.82 9.79 -5.96
C THR A 47 4.86 10.35 -4.91
N LEU A 48 4.81 11.68 -4.75
CA LEU A 48 3.88 12.34 -3.84
C LEU A 48 2.41 12.07 -4.19
N LYS A 49 2.07 12.13 -5.48
CA LYS A 49 0.71 11.82 -5.96
C LYS A 49 0.35 10.34 -5.77
N ASP A 50 1.29 9.44 -6.04
CA ASP A 50 1.08 8.00 -5.85
C ASP A 50 0.88 7.67 -4.36
N GLN A 51 1.62 8.33 -3.47
CA GLN A 51 1.46 8.25 -2.02
C GLN A 51 0.06 8.72 -1.55
N GLU A 52 -0.39 9.88 -2.00
CA GLU A 52 -1.73 10.40 -1.70
C GLU A 52 -2.82 9.44 -2.20
N LYS A 53 -2.66 8.94 -3.42
CA LYS A 53 -3.59 7.97 -4.01
C LYS A 53 -3.69 6.69 -3.20
N ILE A 54 -2.57 6.15 -2.71
CA ILE A 54 -2.55 4.94 -1.86
C ILE A 54 -3.35 5.18 -0.57
N LEU A 55 -3.17 6.33 0.09
CA LEU A 55 -3.91 6.68 1.31
C LEU A 55 -5.42 6.80 1.04
N LEU A 56 -5.81 7.46 -0.06
CA LEU A 56 -7.20 7.58 -0.46
C LEU A 56 -7.84 6.22 -0.74
N MET A 57 -7.14 5.35 -1.47
CA MET A 57 -7.59 3.99 -1.74
C MET A 57 -7.76 3.18 -0.45
N ALA A 58 -6.81 3.26 0.49
CA ALA A 58 -6.91 2.58 1.78
C ALA A 58 -8.12 3.05 2.58
N ARG A 59 -8.39 4.37 2.61
CA ARG A 59 -9.57 4.92 3.29
C ARG A 59 -10.87 4.46 2.64
N GLN A 60 -10.95 4.44 1.31
CA GLN A 60 -12.11 3.94 0.58
C GLN A 60 -12.34 2.45 0.86
N GLU A 61 -11.28 1.66 0.88
CA GLU A 61 -11.33 0.22 1.11
C GLU A 61 -11.76 -0.11 2.55
N TYR A 62 -11.25 0.62 3.55
CA TYR A 62 -11.75 0.54 4.92
C TYR A 62 -13.26 0.82 4.99
N ASN A 63 -13.71 1.95 4.43
CA ASN A 63 -15.12 2.32 4.43
C ASN A 63 -16.00 1.29 3.71
N ARG A 64 -15.53 0.73 2.59
CA ARG A 64 -16.21 -0.33 1.85
C ARG A 64 -16.36 -1.59 2.70
N SER A 65 -15.26 -2.05 3.29
CA SER A 65 -15.27 -3.24 4.15
C SER A 65 -16.16 -3.07 5.38
N HIS A 66 -16.21 -1.86 5.97
CA HIS A 66 -17.07 -1.58 7.10
C HIS A 66 -18.56 -1.67 6.73
N LYS A 67 -18.95 -1.12 5.58
CA LYS A 67 -20.32 -1.24 5.06
C LYS A 67 -20.67 -2.69 4.75
N GLU A 68 -19.75 -3.43 4.12
CA GLU A 68 -19.94 -4.85 3.84
C GLU A 68 -20.18 -5.65 5.12
N TYR A 69 -19.39 -5.39 6.18
CA TYR A 69 -19.60 -6.01 7.48
C TYR A 69 -21.01 -5.74 8.05
N GLN A 70 -21.52 -4.51 7.93
CA GLN A 70 -22.89 -4.18 8.38
C GLN A 70 -23.97 -4.94 7.60
N VAL A 71 -23.78 -5.08 6.28
CA VAL A 71 -24.69 -5.84 5.41
C VAL A 71 -24.68 -7.31 5.80
N VAL A 72 -23.49 -7.92 5.93
CA VAL A 72 -23.35 -9.33 6.31
C VAL A 72 -23.88 -9.60 7.72
N GLN A 73 -23.68 -8.66 8.65
CA GLN A 73 -24.24 -8.75 10.00
C GLN A 73 -25.77 -8.79 9.97
N THR A 74 -26.38 -7.89 9.19
CA THR A 74 -27.85 -7.85 9.03
C THR A 74 -28.37 -9.14 8.37
N GLN A 75 -27.64 -9.65 7.37
CA GLN A 75 -27.97 -10.91 6.72
C GLN A 75 -27.90 -12.11 7.70
N SER A 76 -26.86 -12.19 8.54
CA SER A 76 -26.74 -13.27 9.53
C SER A 76 -27.87 -13.22 10.55
N LEU A 77 -28.23 -12.02 11.02
CA LEU A 77 -29.39 -11.83 11.92
C LEU A 77 -30.70 -12.27 11.29
N SER A 78 -30.89 -12.00 9.99
CA SER A 78 -32.07 -12.44 9.24
C SER A 78 -32.13 -13.98 9.14
N LEU A 79 -31.01 -14.61 8.75
CA LEU A 79 -30.92 -16.06 8.63
C LEU A 79 -31.07 -16.78 9.98
N LYS A 80 -30.59 -16.18 11.06
CA LYS A 80 -30.84 -16.68 12.42
C LYS A 80 -32.34 -16.77 12.72
N LYS A 81 -33.09 -15.71 12.43
CA LYS A 81 -34.55 -15.70 12.63
C LYS A 81 -35.25 -16.72 11.73
N SER A 82 -34.79 -16.87 10.48
CA SER A 82 -35.32 -17.90 9.58
C SER A 82 -35.06 -19.31 10.12
N LEU A 83 -33.87 -19.58 10.66
CA LEU A 83 -33.54 -20.84 11.31
C LEU A 83 -34.43 -21.09 12.53
N GLU A 84 -34.64 -20.10 13.39
CA GLU A 84 -35.52 -20.19 14.56
C GLU A 84 -36.95 -20.56 14.13
N ALA A 85 -37.52 -19.86 13.14
CA ALA A 85 -38.85 -20.17 12.62
C ALA A 85 -38.94 -21.57 11.98
N MET A 86 -37.90 -22.01 11.27
CA MET A 86 -37.85 -23.35 10.69
C MET A 86 -37.71 -24.44 11.76
N LYS A 87 -36.98 -24.16 12.84
CA LYS A 87 -36.87 -25.05 13.99
C LYS A 87 -38.22 -25.27 14.65
N GLU A 88 -38.96 -24.19 14.93
CA GLU A 88 -40.31 -24.28 15.52
C GLU A 88 -41.25 -25.12 14.64
N ARG A 89 -41.25 -24.88 13.32
CA ARG A 89 -42.05 -25.65 12.36
C ARG A 89 -41.65 -27.13 12.32
N TYR A 90 -40.36 -27.43 12.39
CA TYR A 90 -39.86 -28.80 12.42
C TYR A 90 -40.30 -29.53 13.70
N GLU A 91 -40.22 -28.88 14.86
CA GLU A 91 -40.61 -29.45 16.15
C GLU A 91 -42.09 -29.80 16.23
N ILE A 92 -42.96 -29.02 15.55
CA ILE A 92 -44.40 -29.31 15.45
C ILE A 92 -44.77 -30.19 14.24
N GLY A 93 -43.77 -30.73 13.50
CA GLY A 93 -43.97 -31.62 12.35
C GLY A 93 -44.47 -30.94 11.08
N MET A 94 -44.44 -29.61 11.00
CA MET A 94 -44.86 -28.81 9.84
C MET A 94 -43.73 -28.54 8.82
N ALA A 95 -42.48 -28.89 9.14
CA ALA A 95 -41.35 -28.80 8.22
C ALA A 95 -40.57 -30.11 8.19
N SER A 96 -39.89 -30.40 7.07
CA SER A 96 -39.06 -31.59 6.95
C SER A 96 -37.69 -31.40 7.62
N SER A 97 -37.02 -32.50 7.97
CA SER A 97 -35.63 -32.46 8.45
C SER A 97 -34.68 -31.83 7.44
N ILE A 98 -34.95 -31.98 6.13
CA ILE A 98 -34.12 -31.41 5.07
C ILE A 98 -34.23 -29.88 5.07
N ASP A 99 -35.44 -29.34 5.22
CA ASP A 99 -35.66 -27.89 5.26
C ASP A 99 -35.01 -27.25 6.49
N TYR A 100 -35.10 -27.92 7.64
CA TYR A 100 -34.39 -27.49 8.85
C TYR A 100 -32.87 -27.53 8.67
N SER A 101 -32.31 -28.63 8.15
CA SER A 101 -30.88 -28.74 7.88
C SER A 101 -30.37 -27.70 6.89
N LYS A 102 -31.16 -27.36 5.88
CA LYS A 102 -30.84 -26.28 4.93
C LYS A 102 -30.78 -24.92 5.63
N ALA A 103 -31.79 -24.57 6.42
CA ALA A 103 -31.79 -23.30 7.16
C ALA A 103 -30.62 -23.21 8.14
N LEU A 104 -30.25 -24.33 8.78
CA LEU A 104 -29.09 -24.42 9.67
C LEU A 104 -27.78 -24.21 8.89
N LEU A 105 -27.64 -24.83 7.72
CA LEU A 105 -26.48 -24.66 6.85
C LEU A 105 -26.34 -23.20 6.40
N ASP A 106 -27.42 -22.57 5.94
CA ASP A 106 -27.42 -21.19 5.48
C ASP A 106 -26.99 -20.22 6.60
N TYR A 107 -27.49 -20.41 7.82
CA TYR A 107 -27.06 -19.65 9.00
C TYR A 107 -25.59 -19.88 9.36
N ASN A 108 -25.13 -21.13 9.34
CA ASN A 108 -23.72 -21.43 9.62
C ASN A 108 -22.79 -20.75 8.61
N ILE A 109 -23.13 -20.80 7.32
CA ILE A 109 -22.39 -20.09 6.26
C ILE A 109 -22.40 -18.57 6.51
N SER A 110 -23.52 -17.98 6.92
CA SER A 110 -23.57 -16.55 7.21
C SER A 110 -22.74 -16.14 8.42
N GLU A 111 -22.65 -16.98 9.46
CA GLU A 111 -21.76 -16.75 10.60
C GLU A 111 -20.29 -16.79 10.17
N PHE A 112 -19.89 -17.75 9.33
CA PHE A 112 -18.53 -17.77 8.77
C PHE A 112 -18.22 -16.51 7.96
N ASN A 113 -19.17 -16.06 7.14
CA ASN A 113 -19.03 -14.82 6.36
C ASN A 113 -18.92 -13.58 7.27
N LEU A 114 -19.69 -13.53 8.36
CA LEU A 114 -19.63 -12.44 9.34
C LEU A 114 -18.26 -12.36 10.01
N ILE A 115 -17.72 -13.51 10.43
CA ILE A 115 -16.37 -13.58 11.02
C ILE A 115 -15.33 -13.09 10.00
N ARG A 116 -15.40 -13.56 8.76
CA ARG A 116 -14.48 -13.13 7.69
C ARG A 116 -14.59 -11.62 7.45
N ALA A 117 -15.80 -11.08 7.34
CA ALA A 117 -16.02 -9.65 7.13
C ALA A 117 -15.46 -8.81 8.28
N LYS A 118 -15.61 -9.27 9.53
CA LYS A 118 -15.02 -8.63 10.71
C LYS A 118 -13.50 -8.55 10.61
N TYR A 119 -12.84 -9.65 10.24
CA TYR A 119 -11.39 -9.65 10.06
C TYR A 119 -10.93 -8.76 8.91
N THR A 120 -11.67 -8.70 7.80
CA THR A 120 -11.37 -7.79 6.69
C THR A 120 -11.39 -6.33 7.13
N VAL A 121 -12.38 -5.92 7.94
CA VAL A 121 -12.45 -4.55 8.49
C VAL A 121 -11.23 -4.25 9.36
N LEU A 122 -10.88 -5.16 10.28
CA LEU A 122 -9.72 -4.98 11.15
C LEU A 122 -8.41 -4.86 10.35
N TYR A 123 -8.23 -5.72 9.34
CA TYR A 123 -7.07 -5.68 8.46
C TYR A 123 -6.97 -4.34 7.70
N ASN A 124 -8.06 -3.90 7.09
CA ASN A 124 -8.10 -2.63 6.34
C ASN A 124 -7.91 -1.43 7.26
N GLN A 125 -8.37 -1.50 8.52
CA GLN A 125 -8.14 -0.49 9.54
C GLN A 125 -6.65 -0.39 9.89
N GLU A 126 -5.97 -1.52 10.10
CA GLU A 126 -4.53 -1.52 10.39
C GLU A 126 -3.71 -1.01 9.22
N ILE A 127 -4.03 -1.37 7.97
CA ILE A 127 -3.37 -0.78 6.79
C ILE A 127 -3.54 0.73 6.77
N LEU A 128 -4.77 1.22 6.96
CA LEU A 128 -5.04 2.66 6.94
C LEU A 128 -4.26 3.38 8.04
N LYS A 129 -4.16 2.78 9.23
CA LYS A 129 -3.38 3.32 10.35
C LYS A 129 -1.90 3.40 10.01
N VAL A 130 -1.28 2.29 9.54
CA VAL A 130 0.13 2.27 9.14
C VAL A 130 0.41 3.32 8.05
N LEU A 131 -0.49 3.46 7.07
CA LEU A 131 -0.36 4.47 6.02
C LEU A 131 -0.58 5.89 6.51
N THR A 132 -1.27 6.11 7.63
CA THR A 132 -1.46 7.44 8.22
C THR A 132 -0.30 7.81 9.14
N ASP A 133 0.22 6.84 9.92
CA ASP A 133 1.34 7.02 10.85
C ASP A 133 2.71 7.14 10.14
N SER A 134 2.79 6.74 8.87
CA SER A 134 4.03 6.84 8.06
C SER A 134 4.31 8.24 7.49
N TYR A 135 3.46 9.23 7.79
CA TYR A 135 3.59 10.65 7.39
C TYR A 135 3.55 11.56 8.60
#